data_AF-A0A699TX54-F1
#
_entry.id   AF-A0A699TX54-F1
#
_cell.length_a   1.000
_cell.length_b   1.000
_cell.length_c   1.000
_cell.angle_alpha   90.00
_cell.angle_beta   90.00
_cell.angle_gamma   90.00
#
_symmetry.space_group_name_H-M   'P 1'
#
loop_
_entity.id
_entity.type
_entity.pdbx_description
1 polymer ?
#
loop_
_entity_poly.entity_id
_entity_poly.type
_entity_poly.pdbx_seq_one_letter_code
_entity_poly.pdbx_strand_id
1 'polypeptide(L)'
;IEAMKPKNFKAEDVGGMIKKGKLDNPKQERLELRVDGTLCLRNRSWLPCYGDLRTLIMHESHKLKYSVHPGSDKMYQDMKKLYWWHNMKADIAPYVSKCLICLKVKAEHQKPSGLLVQHKTLSGSGTISP
;
A
#
# COMPACT_ATOMS: atom_id res chain seq x y z
N ILE A 1 -2.62 10.60 -29.41
CA ILE A 1 -2.80 9.61 -28.33
C ILE A 1 -4.05 8.83 -28.67
N GLU A 2 -3.90 7.62 -29.20
CA GLU A 2 -5.03 6.80 -29.64
C GLU A 2 -5.72 6.24 -28.40
N ALA A 3 -6.98 6.60 -28.20
CA ALA A 3 -7.79 6.05 -27.11
C ALA A 3 -7.92 4.54 -27.32
N MET A 4 -7.42 3.74 -26.36
CA MET A 4 -7.62 2.30 -26.34
C MET A 4 -9.12 2.02 -26.35
N LYS A 5 -9.62 1.50 -27.48
CA LYS A 5 -11.01 1.08 -27.65
C LYS A 5 -11.39 0.08 -26.55
N PRO A 6 -12.62 0.12 -26.00
CA PRO A 6 -13.07 -0.82 -24.98
C PRO A 6 -13.30 -2.19 -25.63
N LYS A 7 -12.22 -2.95 -25.83
CA LYS A 7 -12.29 -4.32 -26.32
C LYS A 7 -11.84 -5.26 -25.22
N ASN A 8 -12.83 -6.00 -24.69
CA ASN A 8 -12.71 -7.30 -24.04
C ASN A 8 -11.87 -7.35 -22.75
N PHE A 9 -12.30 -6.66 -21.70
CA PHE A 9 -11.95 -7.09 -20.34
C PHE A 9 -12.56 -8.48 -20.12
N LYS A 10 -11.73 -9.51 -19.98
CA LYS A 10 -12.19 -10.83 -19.55
C LYS A 10 -12.55 -10.77 -18.07
N ALA A 11 -13.40 -11.66 -17.59
CA ALA A 11 -13.81 -11.70 -16.19
C ALA A 11 -12.59 -11.79 -15.24
N GLU A 12 -11.53 -12.48 -15.66
CA GLU A 12 -10.24 -12.56 -14.95
C GLU A 12 -9.54 -11.20 -14.79
N ASP A 13 -9.57 -10.34 -15.82
CA ASP A 13 -8.91 -9.02 -15.80
C ASP A 13 -9.53 -8.09 -14.75
N VAL A 14 -10.81 -8.28 -14.45
CA VAL A 14 -11.62 -7.53 -13.50
C VAL A 14 -11.85 -8.28 -12.19
N GLY A 15 -11.13 -9.38 -11.93
CA GLY A 15 -11.25 -10.17 -10.70
C GLY A 15 -12.66 -10.74 -10.48
N GLY A 16 -13.37 -11.05 -11.55
CA GLY A 16 -14.75 -11.57 -11.54
C GLY A 16 -15.83 -10.50 -11.35
N MET A 17 -15.49 -9.21 -11.35
CA MET A 17 -16.43 -8.11 -11.08
C MET A 17 -17.37 -7.76 -12.25
N ILE A 18 -17.08 -8.23 -13.47
CA ILE A 18 -17.97 -8.07 -14.62
C ILE A 18 -18.68 -9.39 -14.90
N LYS A 19 -19.92 -9.53 -14.41
CA LYS A 19 -20.88 -10.54 -14.89
C LYS A 19 -21.99 -9.85 -15.69
N LYS A 20 -22.14 -10.22 -16.96
CA LYS A 20 -23.32 -9.88 -17.77
C LYS A 20 -24.46 -10.81 -17.34
N GLY A 21 -25.36 -10.32 -16.48
CA GLY A 21 -26.56 -11.03 -16.05
C GLY A 21 -27.15 -10.40 -14.79
N LYS A 22 -28.50 -10.38 -14.68
CA LYS A 22 -29.20 -10.05 -13.43
C LYS A 22 -28.69 -11.01 -12.34
N LEU A 23 -28.18 -10.45 -11.24
CA LEU A 23 -27.77 -11.23 -10.07
C LEU A 23 -28.62 -10.81 -8.89
N ASP A 24 -29.33 -11.76 -8.30
CA ASP A 24 -30.20 -11.63 -7.15
C ASP A 24 -29.41 -11.53 -5.82
N ASN A 25 -28.20 -10.95 -5.84
CA ASN A 25 -27.33 -10.85 -4.67
C ASN A 25 -26.76 -9.42 -4.50
N PRO A 26 -27.20 -8.65 -3.49
CA PRO A 26 -26.90 -7.22 -3.35
C PRO A 26 -25.49 -6.87 -2.84
N LYS A 27 -24.59 -7.85 -2.60
CA LYS A 27 -23.25 -7.61 -2.00
C LYS A 27 -22.09 -7.48 -2.97
N GLN A 28 -22.28 -7.60 -4.28
CA GLN A 28 -21.18 -7.46 -5.24
C GLN A 28 -20.95 -5.99 -5.61
N GLU A 29 -19.76 -5.50 -5.25
CA GLU A 29 -19.23 -4.19 -5.64
C GLU A 29 -19.09 -4.13 -7.18
N ARG A 30 -20.05 -3.48 -7.85
CA ARG A 30 -20.10 -3.36 -9.33
C ARG A 30 -19.22 -2.22 -9.79
N LEU A 31 -18.50 -2.44 -10.90
CA LEU A 31 -17.76 -1.39 -11.58
C LEU A 31 -18.71 -0.52 -12.41
N GLU A 32 -18.53 0.78 -12.30
CA GLU A 32 -19.27 1.80 -13.05
C GLU A 32 -18.39 2.31 -14.19
N LEU A 33 -18.91 2.33 -15.41
CA LEU A 33 -18.23 2.93 -16.56
C LEU A 33 -18.50 4.44 -16.59
N ARG A 34 -17.45 5.24 -16.57
CA ARG A 34 -17.53 6.71 -16.70
C ARG A 34 -17.57 7.14 -18.16
N VAL A 35 -17.96 8.40 -18.37
CA VAL A 35 -18.06 9.05 -19.69
C VAL A 35 -16.72 9.09 -20.42
N ASP A 36 -15.61 9.18 -19.68
CA ASP A 36 -14.24 9.16 -20.21
C ASP A 36 -13.73 7.74 -20.56
N GLY A 37 -14.56 6.71 -20.39
CA GLY A 37 -14.21 5.31 -20.62
C GLY A 37 -13.51 4.63 -19.44
N THR A 38 -13.28 5.33 -18.33
CA THR A 38 -12.64 4.76 -17.13
C THR A 38 -13.64 3.92 -16.33
N LEU A 39 -13.21 2.76 -15.84
CA LEU A 39 -13.99 1.97 -14.87
C LEU A 39 -13.75 2.48 -13.45
N CYS A 40 -14.80 2.55 -12.65
CA CYS A 40 -14.73 3.04 -11.28
C CYS A 40 -15.45 2.16 -10.29
N LEU A 41 -14.97 2.16 -9.05
CA LEU A 41 -15.61 1.53 -7.91
C LEU A 41 -15.75 2.52 -6.76
N ARG A 42 -16.98 2.84 -6.36
CA ARG A 42 -17.28 3.83 -5.30
C ARG A 42 -16.53 5.15 -5.54
N ASN A 43 -16.68 5.71 -6.74
CA ASN A 43 -15.99 6.92 -7.21
C ASN A 43 -14.46 6.86 -7.32
N ARG A 44 -13.82 5.70 -7.12
CA ARG A 44 -12.37 5.53 -7.32
C ARG A 44 -12.08 4.87 -8.66
N SER A 45 -11.03 5.29 -9.35
CA SER A 45 -10.61 4.68 -10.62
C SER A 45 -10.11 3.26 -10.39
N TRP A 46 -10.71 2.31 -11.09
CA TRP A 46 -10.30 0.92 -11.09
C TRP A 46 -9.06 0.75 -11.97
N LEU A 47 -8.04 0.05 -11.45
CA LEU A 47 -6.80 -0.18 -12.19
C LEU A 47 -6.66 -1.65 -12.64
N PRO A 48 -6.48 -1.91 -13.95
CA PRO A 48 -6.22 -3.26 -14.46
C PRO A 48 -4.94 -3.86 -13.89
N CYS A 49 -4.90 -5.20 -13.83
CA CYS A 49 -3.71 -5.96 -13.43
C CYS A 49 -2.67 -6.09 -14.54
N TYR A 50 -3.07 -5.80 -15.79
CA TYR A 50 -2.19 -5.83 -16.93
C TYR A 50 -1.66 -4.44 -17.26
N GLY A 51 -0.47 -4.43 -17.88
CA GLY A 51 0.28 -3.20 -18.16
C GLY A 51 0.92 -2.59 -16.92
N ASP A 52 1.67 -1.51 -17.12
CA ASP A 52 2.48 -0.88 -16.07
C ASP A 52 1.75 0.20 -15.29
N LEU A 53 0.43 0.35 -15.47
CA LEU A 53 -0.33 1.47 -14.90
C LEU A 53 -0.27 1.52 -13.37
N ARG A 54 -0.38 0.35 -12.70
CA ARG A 54 -0.23 0.27 -11.24
C ARG A 54 1.16 0.71 -10.80
N THR A 55 2.19 0.26 -11.50
CA THR A 55 3.59 0.60 -11.22
C THR A 55 3.87 2.09 -11.43
N LEU A 56 3.35 2.67 -12.51
CA LEU A 56 3.47 4.10 -12.79
C LEU A 56 2.84 4.96 -11.69
N ILE A 57 1.61 4.63 -11.29
CA ILE A 57 0.92 5.36 -10.22
C ILE A 57 1.65 5.18 -8.88
N MET A 58 2.17 3.98 -8.60
CA MET A 58 3.03 3.74 -7.44
C MET A 58 4.30 4.59 -7.50
N HIS A 59 4.92 4.73 -8.67
CA HIS A 59 6.11 5.54 -8.88
C HIS A 59 5.86 7.03 -8.67
N GLU A 60 4.82 7.58 -9.27
CA GLU A 60 4.45 8.98 -9.10
C GLU A 60 4.11 9.29 -7.64
N SER A 61 3.32 8.44 -6.99
CA SER A 61 2.93 8.58 -5.58
C SER A 61 4.14 8.56 -4.65
N HIS A 62 5.19 7.81 -5.00
CA HIS A 62 6.39 7.66 -4.20
C HIS A 62 7.48 8.71 -4.52
N LYS A 63 7.51 9.26 -5.74
CA LYS A 63 8.57 10.18 -6.24
C LYS A 63 8.19 11.66 -6.17
N LEU A 64 6.91 12.01 -5.96
CA LEU A 64 6.48 13.40 -5.80
C LEU A 64 7.38 14.12 -4.77
N LYS A 65 8.13 15.14 -5.24
CA LYS A 65 9.27 15.82 -4.58
C LYS A 65 9.02 16.32 -3.14
N TYR A 66 7.77 16.34 -2.71
CA TYR A 66 7.32 16.80 -1.39
C TYR A 66 7.03 15.67 -0.40
N SER A 67 7.12 14.40 -0.84
CA SER A 67 6.92 13.27 0.04
C SER A 67 8.27 12.88 0.64
N VAL A 68 8.46 13.15 1.93
CA VAL A 68 9.40 12.37 2.75
C VAL A 68 9.05 10.92 2.50
N HIS A 69 9.89 10.21 1.74
CA HIS A 69 9.71 8.85 1.22
C HIS A 69 8.65 8.05 2.01
N PRO A 70 7.39 8.05 1.55
CA PRO A 70 6.28 7.63 2.39
C PRO A 70 6.39 6.12 2.58
N GLY A 71 6.27 5.68 3.84
CA GLY A 71 6.14 4.25 4.14
C GLY A 71 4.94 3.65 3.41
N SER A 72 4.92 2.31 3.30
CA SER A 72 3.86 1.56 2.62
C SER A 72 2.46 1.96 3.06
N ASP A 73 2.27 2.21 4.37
CA ASP A 73 0.97 2.61 4.92
C ASP A 73 0.54 3.98 4.43
N LYS A 74 1.42 4.98 4.47
CA LYS A 74 1.10 6.34 4.01
C LYS A 74 0.75 6.32 2.51
N MET A 75 1.56 5.61 1.73
CA MET A 75 1.32 5.44 0.30
C MET A 75 -0.04 4.79 0.02
N TYR A 76 -0.41 3.74 0.75
CA TYR A 76 -1.74 3.13 0.65
C TYR A 76 -2.87 4.11 1.02
N GLN A 77 -2.72 4.87 2.12
CA GLN A 77 -3.75 5.82 2.56
C GLN A 77 -4.00 6.94 1.56
N ASP A 78 -2.97 7.37 0.83
CA ASP A 78 -3.10 8.41 -0.19
C ASP A 78 -3.73 7.85 -1.48
N MET A 79 -3.21 6.72 -1.98
CA MET A 79 -3.67 6.12 -3.23
C MET A 79 -5.12 5.62 -3.14
N LYS A 80 -5.53 5.03 -2.01
CA LYS A 80 -6.88 4.48 -1.83
C LYS A 80 -8.00 5.52 -1.94
N LYS A 81 -7.67 6.82 -1.91
CA LYS A 81 -8.64 7.92 -2.08
C LYS A 81 -9.07 8.06 -3.53
N LEU A 82 -8.16 7.76 -4.46
CA LEU A 82 -8.34 8.00 -5.90
C LEU A 82 -8.46 6.69 -6.69
N TYR A 83 -7.76 5.65 -6.26
CA TYR A 83 -7.61 4.40 -7.01
C TYR A 83 -8.09 3.19 -6.23
N TRP A 84 -8.45 2.15 -6.96
CA TRP A 84 -8.79 0.85 -6.40
C TRP A 84 -8.31 -0.28 -7.32
N TRP A 85 -7.74 -1.33 -6.72
CA TRP A 85 -7.56 -2.64 -7.35
C TRP A 85 -7.51 -3.74 -6.29
N HIS A 86 -7.62 -5.01 -6.69
CA HIS A 86 -7.51 -6.11 -5.75
C HIS A 86 -6.09 -6.20 -5.18
N ASN A 87 -5.96 -6.41 -3.86
CA ASN A 87 -4.67 -6.56 -3.17
C ASN A 87 -3.72 -5.34 -3.17
N MET A 88 -4.23 -4.10 -3.28
CA MET A 88 -3.42 -2.85 -3.26
C MET A 88 -2.29 -2.85 -2.22
N LYS A 89 -2.58 -3.23 -0.97
CA LYS A 89 -1.58 -3.22 0.11
C LYS A 89 -0.44 -4.20 -0.15
N ALA A 90 -0.75 -5.39 -0.66
CA ALA A 90 0.22 -6.42 -0.96
C ALA A 90 1.07 -6.07 -2.21
N ASP A 91 0.57 -5.23 -3.11
CA ASP A 91 1.34 -4.69 -4.23
C ASP A 91 2.26 -3.53 -3.79
N ILE A 92 1.78 -2.66 -2.88
CA ILE A 92 2.51 -1.50 -2.39
C ILE A 92 3.70 -1.89 -1.49
N ALA A 93 3.51 -2.86 -0.60
CA ALA A 93 4.55 -3.31 0.33
C ALA A 93 5.87 -3.71 -0.35
N PRO A 94 5.89 -4.62 -1.35
CA PRO A 94 7.12 -4.98 -2.04
C PRO A 94 7.68 -3.82 -2.87
N TYR A 95 6.83 -2.93 -3.42
CA TYR A 95 7.29 -1.75 -4.14
C TYR A 95 8.12 -0.82 -3.24
N VAL A 96 7.58 -0.44 -2.08
CA VAL A 96 8.28 0.44 -1.12
C VAL A 96 9.50 -0.26 -0.51
N SER A 97 9.45 -1.58 -0.30
CA SER A 97 10.58 -2.35 0.25
C SER A 97 11.83 -2.32 -0.63
N LYS A 98 11.68 -2.10 -1.94
CA LYS A 98 12.78 -1.99 -2.90
C LYS A 98 13.42 -0.58 -2.92
N CYS A 99 12.85 0.40 -2.20
CA CYS A 99 13.42 1.74 -2.15
C CYS A 99 14.57 1.82 -1.13
N LEU A 100 15.80 2.03 -1.63
CA LEU A 100 16.99 2.19 -0.80
C LEU A 100 16.88 3.33 0.22
N ILE A 101 16.23 4.43 -0.16
CA ILE A 101 16.05 5.60 0.73
C ILE A 101 15.09 5.25 1.87
N CYS A 102 13.96 4.60 1.57
CA CYS A 102 13.03 4.10 2.60
C CYS A 102 13.72 3.11 3.56
N LEU A 103 14.56 2.22 3.03
CA LEU A 103 15.30 1.25 3.85
C LEU A 103 16.27 1.94 4.81
N LYS A 104 17.04 2.92 4.33
CA LYS A 104 17.99 3.68 5.14
C LYS A 104 17.29 4.45 6.27
N VAL A 105 16.25 5.21 5.93
CA VAL A 105 15.45 5.96 6.91
C VAL A 105 14.85 5.00 7.95
N LYS A 106 14.32 3.84 7.52
CA LYS A 106 13.75 2.87 8.46
C LYS A 106 14.80 2.33 9.45
N ALA A 107 16.01 2.04 8.99
CA ALA A 107 17.11 1.55 9.83
C ALA A 107 17.56 2.59 10.86
N GLU A 108 17.67 3.86 10.46
CA GLU A 108 18.03 4.97 11.37
C GLU A 108 17.00 5.19 12.48
N HIS A 109 15.71 4.98 12.19
CA HIS A 109 14.62 5.18 13.15
C HIS A 109 14.24 3.92 13.93
N GLN A 110 14.85 2.75 13.67
CA GLN A 110 14.64 1.58 14.53
C GLN A 110 15.27 1.86 15.90
N LYS A 111 14.48 1.69 16.97
CA LYS A 111 14.98 1.84 18.33
C LYS A 111 16.10 0.81 18.54
N PRO A 112 17.34 1.21 18.89
CA PRO A 112 18.36 0.24 19.26
C PRO A 112 17.83 -0.55 20.47
N SER A 113 17.86 -1.87 20.38
CA SER A 113 17.51 -2.75 21.50
C SER A 113 18.49 -2.45 22.64
N GLY A 114 18.03 -1.68 23.62
CA GLY A 114 18.85 -1.31 24.77
C GLY A 114 19.29 -2.56 25.50
N LEU A 115 20.60 -2.77 25.60
CA LEU A 115 21.19 -3.80 26.44
C LEU A 115 20.88 -3.43 27.89
N LEU A 116 19.97 -4.17 28.54
CA LEU A 116 19.71 -4.01 29.97
C LEU A 116 20.95 -4.46 30.74
N VAL A 117 21.85 -3.53 31.05
CA VAL A 117 22.95 -3.80 31.96
C VAL A 117 22.34 -3.90 33.36
N GLN A 118 22.26 -5.13 33.91
CA GLN A 118 21.96 -5.33 35.33
C GLN A 118 23.06 -4.67 36.16
N HIS A 119 22.73 -3.58 36.84
CA HIS A 119 23.59 -3.05 37.90
C HIS A 119 23.64 -4.08 39.03
N LYS A 120 24.79 -4.72 39.25
CA LYS A 120 25.06 -5.46 40.49
C LYS A 120 25.13 -4.45 41.63
N THR A 121 24.11 -4.40 42.47
CA THR A 121 24.14 -3.72 43.76
C THR A 121 25.21 -4.39 44.62
N LEU A 122 26.31 -3.68 44.91
CA LEU A 122 27.26 -4.08 45.93
C LEU A 122 26.56 -3.92 47.29
N SER A 123 26.17 -5.04 47.90
CA SER A 123 25.71 -5.09 49.29
C SER A 123 26.89 -4.84 50.21
N GLY A 124 27.07 -3.59 50.66
CA GLY A 124 27.97 -3.25 51.75
C GLY A 124 27.41 -3.75 53.08
N SER A 125 27.96 -4.84 53.60
CA SER A 125 27.75 -5.29 54.97
C SER A 125 28.61 -4.46 55.93
N GLY A 126 27.99 -3.47 56.59
CA GLY A 126 28.58 -2.76 57.72
C GLY A 126 28.31 -3.51 59.02
N THR A 127 29.35 -4.11 59.61
CA THR A 127 29.32 -4.69 60.96
C THR A 127 29.48 -3.60 62.01
N ILE A 128 28.55 -3.53 62.96
CA ILE A 128 28.68 -2.77 64.21
C ILE A 128 29.13 -3.74 65.30
N SER A 129 30.17 -3.41 66.06
CA SER A 129 30.48 -3.97 67.39
C SER A 129 31.66 -3.20 68.03
N PRO A 130 31.77 -3.22 69.36
CA PRO A 130 30.79 -2.78 70.38
C PRO A 130 31.18 -1.42 70.99
#